data_AF-A0A1G3UGH8-F1
#
_entry.id   AF-A0A1G3UGH8-F1
#
_cell.length_a   1.000
_cell.length_b   1.000
_cell.length_c   1.000
_cell.angle_alpha   90.00
_cell.angle_beta   90.00
_cell.angle_gamma   90.00
#
_symmetry.space_group_name_H-M   'P 1'
#
loop_
_entity.id
_entity.type
_entity.pdbx_description
1 polymer ?
#
loop_
_entity_poly.entity_id
_entity_poly.type
_entity_poly.pdbx_seq_one_letter_code
_entity_poly.pdbx_strand_id
1 'polypeptide(L)'
;MKKNIYVDFSYLLMLAATFGATIVLGAFVAPLIFHTDKILHSAILDNYNAGVIMAEIFRRFSYWVYFSAFFVLFYELMMYKKGQRDAILFGSSVTFIFSAFMFSAVYVPKIISMHILGSEAVLSDTFKNIHVASELDFKIMALALLVLFIRRLMLLRVS
;
A
#
# COMPACT_ATOMS: atom_id res chain seq x y z
N MET A 1 11.60 -32.47 -6.68
CA MET A 1 12.21 -31.14 -6.85
C MET A 1 12.25 -30.46 -5.49
N LYS A 2 13.42 -30.09 -4.96
CA LYS A 2 13.52 -29.44 -3.63
C LYS A 2 12.76 -28.10 -3.68
N LYS A 3 11.55 -28.06 -3.14
CA LYS A 3 10.88 -26.80 -2.79
C LYS A 3 11.81 -26.08 -1.82
N ASN A 4 12.32 -24.92 -2.21
CA ASN A 4 13.02 -24.05 -1.26
C ASN A 4 11.95 -23.42 -0.37
N ILE A 5 11.51 -24.17 0.64
CA ILE A 5 10.53 -23.76 1.65
C ILE A 5 10.91 -22.39 2.24
N TYR A 6 12.21 -22.13 2.40
CA TYR A 6 12.74 -20.84 2.85
C TYR A 6 12.37 -19.66 1.93
N VAL A 7 12.34 -19.85 0.61
CA VAL A 7 12.00 -18.79 -0.35
C VAL A 7 10.51 -18.47 -0.26
N ASP A 8 9.66 -19.48 -0.21
CA ASP A 8 8.21 -19.30 -0.10
C ASP A 8 7.82 -18.69 1.25
N PHE A 9 8.51 -19.08 2.33
CA PHE A 9 8.30 -18.51 3.66
C PHE A 9 8.77 -17.05 3.73
N SER A 10 9.92 -16.72 3.15
CA SER A 10 10.41 -15.33 3.07
C SER A 10 9.45 -14.44 2.28
N TYR A 11 8.82 -14.98 1.24
CA TYR A 11 7.81 -14.29 0.46
C TYR A 11 6.54 -14.02 1.27
N LEU A 12 6.02 -15.02 1.97
CA LEU A 12 4.86 -14.84 2.86
C LEU A 12 5.13 -13.82 3.96
N LEU A 13 6.33 -13.83 4.55
CA LEU A 13 6.72 -12.86 5.58
C LEU A 13 6.73 -11.43 5.03
N MET A 14 7.26 -11.23 3.82
CA MET A 14 7.27 -9.92 3.15
C MET A 14 5.83 -9.42 2.88
N LEU A 15 4.94 -10.30 2.41
CA LEU A 15 3.53 -9.96 2.18
C LEU A 15 2.83 -9.58 3.48
N ALA A 16 3.02 -10.37 4.54
CA ALA A 16 2.44 -10.11 5.85
C ALA A 16 2.96 -8.79 6.45
N ALA A 17 4.26 -8.50 6.31
CA ALA A 17 4.86 -7.24 6.74
C ALA A 17 4.26 -6.04 5.99
N THR A 18 4.09 -6.15 4.67
CA THR A 18 3.52 -5.08 3.83
C THR A 18 2.04 -4.86 4.15
N PHE A 19 1.28 -5.93 4.38
CA PHE A 19 -0.11 -5.87 4.81
C PHE A 19 -0.24 -5.24 6.21
N GLY A 20 0.60 -5.64 7.16
CA GLY A 20 0.64 -5.06 8.51
C GLY A 20 0.97 -3.56 8.47
N ALA A 21 1.96 -3.16 7.68
CA ALA A 21 2.31 -1.74 7.50
C ALA A 21 1.15 -0.94 6.91
N THR A 22 0.42 -1.50 5.95
CA THR A 22 -0.79 -0.89 5.36
C THR A 22 -1.87 -0.66 6.43
N ILE A 23 -2.12 -1.63 7.30
CA ILE A 23 -3.08 -1.47 8.41
C ILE A 23 -2.63 -0.41 9.40
N VAL A 24 -1.34 -0.40 9.79
CA VAL A 24 -0.81 0.59 10.74
C VAL A 24 -0.98 2.01 10.18
N LEU A 25 -0.65 2.22 8.91
CA LEU A 25 -0.79 3.52 8.28
C LEU A 25 -2.26 3.98 8.16
N GLY A 26 -3.15 3.07 7.74
CA GLY A 26 -4.56 3.40 7.56
C GLY A 26 -5.34 3.55 8.86
N ALA A 27 -5.22 2.58 9.77
CA ALA A 27 -6.07 2.49 10.96
C ALA A 27 -5.51 3.24 12.18
N PHE A 28 -4.19 3.38 12.31
CA PHE A 28 -3.57 3.99 13.48
C PHE A 28 -2.98 5.36 13.19
N VAL A 29 -2.21 5.50 12.11
CA VAL A 29 -1.50 6.76 11.81
C VAL A 29 -2.45 7.84 11.30
N ALA A 30 -3.41 7.51 10.44
CA ALA A 30 -4.40 8.49 9.94
C ALA A 30 -5.19 9.18 11.06
N PRO A 31 -5.87 8.48 11.99
CA PRO A 31 -6.61 9.16 13.06
C PRO A 31 -5.70 9.90 14.03
N LEU A 32 -4.47 9.41 14.26
CA LEU A 32 -3.49 10.07 15.13
C LEU A 32 -3.09 11.44 14.59
N ILE A 33 -2.86 11.55 13.28
CA ILE A 33 -2.44 12.81 12.64
C ILE A 33 -3.59 13.81 12.56
N PHE A 34 -4.80 13.37 12.18
CA PHE A 34 -5.95 14.26 12.03
C PHE A 34 -6.66 14.62 13.35
N HIS A 35 -6.49 13.84 14.42
CA HIS A 35 -7.05 14.17 15.75
C HIS A 35 -5.98 14.65 16.73
N THR A 36 -4.91 15.27 16.20
CA THR A 36 -3.82 15.82 17.01
C THR A 36 -4.33 16.83 18.05
N ASP A 37 -5.45 17.52 17.80
CA ASP A 37 -6.08 18.46 18.73
C ASP A 37 -6.48 17.85 20.09
N LYS A 38 -6.71 16.53 20.14
CA LYS A 38 -7.01 15.82 21.40
C LYS A 38 -5.75 15.50 22.21
N ILE A 39 -4.57 15.59 21.59
CA ILE A 39 -3.29 15.14 22.13
C ILE A 39 -2.38 16.33 22.44
N LEU A 40 -2.33 17.34 21.58
CA LEU A 40 -1.56 18.57 21.76
C LEU A 40 -2.43 19.68 22.36
N HIS A 41 -2.21 20.00 23.65
CA HIS A 41 -2.91 21.08 24.36
C HIS A 41 -2.44 22.51 23.97
N SER A 42 -1.38 22.66 23.17
CA SER A 42 -0.73 23.96 22.94
C SER A 42 -0.43 24.30 21.47
N ALA A 43 -0.75 23.43 20.52
CA ALA A 43 -0.53 23.68 19.09
C ALA A 43 -1.75 23.20 18.30
N ILE A 44 -2.54 24.14 17.78
CA ILE A 44 -3.64 23.86 16.86
C ILE A 44 -3.00 23.50 15.52
N LEU A 45 -2.88 22.21 15.25
CA LEU A 45 -2.40 21.74 13.96
C LEU A 45 -3.58 21.79 13.01
N ASP A 46 -3.67 22.84 12.19
CA ASP A 46 -4.71 22.97 11.18
C ASP A 46 -4.74 21.71 10.29
N ASN A 47 -5.93 21.27 9.87
CA ASN A 47 -6.14 20.03 9.11
C ASN A 47 -5.29 19.97 7.84
N TYR A 48 -4.97 21.14 7.27
CA TYR A 48 -4.04 21.28 6.16
C TYR A 48 -2.62 20.80 6.51
N ASN A 49 -2.07 21.22 7.65
CA ASN A 49 -0.73 20.82 8.12
C ASN A 49 -0.68 19.33 8.48
N ALA A 50 -1.76 18.80 9.06
CA ALA A 50 -1.93 17.37 9.29
C ALA A 50 -1.88 16.57 7.97
N GLY A 51 -2.56 17.07 6.93
CA GLY A 51 -2.51 16.49 5.58
C GLY A 51 -1.10 16.48 4.96
N VAL A 52 -0.34 17.57 5.12
CA VAL A 52 1.06 17.64 4.64
C VAL A 52 1.93 16.56 5.30
N ILE A 53 1.79 16.37 6.62
CA ILE A 53 2.54 15.33 7.35
C ILE A 53 2.16 13.93 6.85
N MET A 54 0.86 13.67 6.65
CA MET A 54 0.38 12.38 6.15
C MET A 54 0.91 12.08 4.74
N ALA A 55 0.91 13.08 3.85
CA ALA A 55 1.45 12.95 2.50
C ALA A 55 2.94 12.57 2.51
N GLU A 56 3.71 13.17 3.43
CA GLU A 56 5.14 12.89 3.59
C GLU A 56 5.41 11.48 4.13
N ILE A 57 4.56 10.99 5.03
CA ILE A 57 4.61 9.60 5.51
C ILE A 57 4.31 8.64 4.36
N PHE A 58 3.30 8.92 3.54
CA PHE A 58 2.99 8.09 2.38
C PHE A 58 4.08 8.13 1.31
N ARG A 59 4.79 9.24 1.15
CA ARG A 59 6.00 9.32 0.31
C ARG A 59 7.07 8.35 0.78
N ARG A 60 7.34 8.30 2.08
CA ARG A 60 8.32 7.37 2.65
C ARG A 60 7.85 5.92 2.51
N PHE A 61 6.57 5.66 2.74
CA PHE A 61 5.97 4.33 2.56
C PHE A 61 6.00 3.88 1.09
N SER A 62 5.88 4.81 0.14
CA SER A 62 5.92 4.51 -1.29
C SER A 62 7.21 3.82 -1.70
N TYR A 63 8.36 4.14 -1.09
CA TYR A 63 9.61 3.42 -1.35
C TYR A 63 9.53 1.94 -0.94
N TRP A 64 8.89 1.64 0.19
CA TRP A 64 8.64 0.26 0.62
C TRP A 64 7.66 -0.44 -0.32
N VAL A 65 6.60 0.25 -0.74
CA VAL A 65 5.61 -0.26 -1.68
C VAL A 65 6.25 -0.62 -3.02
N TYR A 66 7.12 0.24 -3.58
CA TYR A 66 7.89 -0.07 -4.79
C TYR A 66 8.73 -1.32 -4.62
N PHE A 67 9.51 -1.41 -3.54
CA PHE A 67 10.32 -2.58 -3.25
C PHE A 67 9.48 -3.86 -3.19
N SER A 68 8.34 -3.81 -2.50
CA SER A 68 7.41 -4.94 -2.40
C SER A 68 6.79 -5.32 -3.75
N ALA A 69 6.44 -4.34 -4.60
CA ALA A 69 5.88 -4.58 -5.92
C ALA A 69 6.89 -5.25 -6.86
N PHE A 70 8.14 -4.77 -6.88
CA PHE A 70 9.22 -5.42 -7.63
C PHE A 70 9.47 -6.84 -7.14
N PHE A 71 9.51 -7.05 -5.82
CA PHE A 71 9.72 -8.36 -5.24
C PHE A 71 8.60 -9.36 -5.63
N VAL A 72 7.33 -8.93 -5.56
CA VAL A 72 6.17 -9.72 -6.01
C VAL A 72 6.26 -10.03 -7.50
N LEU A 73 6.61 -9.05 -8.33
CA LEU A 73 6.77 -9.22 -9.78
C LEU A 73 7.85 -10.27 -10.11
N PHE A 74 9.04 -10.17 -9.51
CA PHE A 74 10.13 -11.13 -9.73
C PHE A 74 9.73 -12.54 -9.29
N TYR A 75 9.13 -12.65 -8.11
CA TYR A 75 8.73 -13.94 -7.58
C TYR A 75 7.66 -14.60 -8.45
N GLU A 76 6.65 -13.85 -8.91
CA GLU A 76 5.58 -14.39 -9.76
C GLU A 76 6.12 -14.80 -11.15
N LEU A 77 7.05 -14.03 -11.74
CA LEU A 77 7.73 -14.42 -12.98
C LEU A 77 8.50 -15.74 -12.85
N MET A 78 9.16 -15.97 -11.70
CA MET A 78 9.85 -17.23 -11.43
C MET A 78 8.88 -18.40 -11.29
N MET A 79 7.73 -18.19 -10.65
CA MET A 79 6.71 -19.23 -10.48
C MET A 79 5.95 -19.53 -11.77
N TYR A 80 5.72 -18.51 -12.61
CA TYR A 80 5.12 -18.68 -13.92
C TYR A 80 5.99 -19.56 -14.84
N LYS A 81 7.32 -19.38 -14.79
CA LYS A 81 8.28 -20.25 -15.49
C LYS A 81 8.27 -21.70 -14.98
N LYS A 82 7.87 -21.94 -13.73
CA LYS A 82 7.79 -23.29 -13.13
C LYS A 82 6.45 -24.00 -13.35
N GLY A 83 5.51 -23.38 -14.08
CA GLY A 83 4.27 -24.03 -14.50
C GLY A 83 3.16 -24.11 -13.45
N GLN A 84 3.31 -23.48 -12.28
CA GLN A 84 2.23 -23.35 -11.30
C GLN A 84 1.31 -22.19 -11.69
N ARG A 85 0.33 -22.47 -12.55
CA ARG A 85 -0.64 -21.49 -13.05
C ARG A 85 -1.92 -21.51 -12.21
N ASP A 86 -1.94 -20.75 -11.12
CA ASP A 86 -3.18 -20.43 -10.42
C ASP A 86 -3.65 -19.05 -10.89
N ALA A 87 -4.82 -19.00 -11.55
CA ALA A 87 -5.38 -17.76 -12.09
C ALA A 87 -5.71 -16.74 -11.00
N ILE A 88 -6.02 -17.19 -9.78
CA ILE A 88 -6.36 -16.32 -8.66
C ILE A 88 -5.10 -15.63 -8.12
N LEU A 89 -3.99 -16.38 -7.99
CA LEU A 89 -2.70 -15.80 -7.59
C LEU A 89 -2.21 -14.78 -8.59
N PHE A 90 -2.27 -15.12 -9.87
CA PHE A 90 -1.85 -14.21 -10.93
C PHE A 90 -2.71 -12.94 -10.92
N GLY A 91 -4.04 -13.09 -10.87
CA GLY A 91 -4.97 -11.96 -10.79
C GLY A 91 -4.70 -11.06 -9.58
N SER A 92 -4.57 -11.63 -8.37
CA SER A 92 -4.28 -10.84 -7.17
C SER A 92 -2.89 -10.18 -7.19
N SER A 93 -1.89 -10.83 -7.78
CA SER A 93 -0.54 -10.27 -7.91
C SER A 93 -0.52 -9.07 -8.85
N VAL A 94 -1.21 -9.16 -9.99
CA VAL A 94 -1.32 -8.07 -10.96
C VAL A 94 -2.09 -6.90 -10.36
N THR A 95 -3.21 -7.16 -9.69
CA THR A 95 -3.97 -6.10 -8.99
C THR A 95 -3.12 -5.43 -7.92
N PHE A 96 -2.38 -6.20 -7.10
CA PHE A 96 -1.49 -5.64 -6.10
C PHE A 96 -0.41 -4.76 -6.73
N ILE A 97 0.30 -5.26 -7.76
CA ILE A 97 1.36 -4.51 -8.45
C ILE A 97 0.79 -3.23 -9.05
N PHE A 98 -0.36 -3.31 -9.72
CA PHE A 98 -1.00 -2.16 -10.34
C PHE A 98 -1.38 -1.09 -9.30
N SER A 99 -2.09 -1.47 -8.23
CA SER A 99 -2.43 -0.55 -7.14
C SER A 99 -1.19 0.00 -6.42
N ALA A 100 -0.17 -0.83 -6.20
CA ALA A 100 1.09 -0.39 -5.61
C ALA A 100 1.76 0.71 -6.45
N PHE A 101 1.81 0.55 -7.78
CA PHE A 101 2.32 1.58 -8.69
C PHE A 101 1.42 2.82 -8.75
N MET A 102 0.10 2.65 -8.82
CA MET A 102 -0.85 3.78 -8.82
C MET A 102 -0.70 4.64 -7.55
N PHE A 103 -0.67 4.00 -6.39
CA PHE A 103 -0.46 4.66 -5.12
C PHE A 103 0.86 5.43 -5.07
N SER A 104 1.96 4.74 -5.34
CA SER A 104 3.32 5.28 -5.16
C SER A 104 3.77 6.25 -6.26
N ALA A 105 3.34 6.07 -7.50
CA ALA A 105 3.78 6.85 -8.66
C ALA A 105 2.82 7.96 -9.06
N VAL A 106 1.53 7.81 -8.77
CA VAL A 106 0.49 8.73 -9.24
C VAL A 106 -0.11 9.49 -8.07
N TYR A 107 -0.70 8.80 -7.10
CA TYR A 107 -1.50 9.45 -6.06
C TYR A 107 -0.64 10.25 -5.08
N VAL A 108 0.39 9.64 -4.50
CA VAL A 108 1.27 10.31 -3.52
C VAL A 108 1.95 11.58 -4.06
N PRO A 109 2.64 11.57 -5.22
CA PRO A 109 3.25 12.79 -5.73
C PRO A 109 2.22 13.86 -6.12
N LYS A 110 1.03 13.46 -6.58
CA LYS A 110 -0.04 14.39 -6.92
C LYS A 110 -0.62 15.06 -5.68
N ILE A 111 -0.84 14.31 -4.59
CA ILE A 111 -1.26 14.85 -3.29
C ILE A 111 -0.24 15.88 -2.79
N ILE A 112 1.06 15.57 -2.85
CA ILE A 112 2.13 16.50 -2.43
C ILE A 112 2.14 17.76 -3.31
N SER A 113 2.03 17.60 -4.63
CA SER A 113 1.99 18.76 -5.54
C SER A 113 0.82 19.70 -5.25
N MET A 114 -0.34 19.15 -4.88
CA MET A 114 -1.52 19.95 -4.50
C MET A 114 -1.35 20.63 -3.15
N HIS A 115 -0.65 20.01 -2.19
CA HIS A 115 -0.27 20.70 -0.96
C HIS A 115 0.71 21.86 -1.23
N ILE A 116 1.68 21.71 -2.14
CA ILE A 116 2.63 22.78 -2.51
C ILE A 116 1.93 23.97 -3.18
N LEU A 117 0.86 23.72 -3.95
CA LEU A 117 0.10 24.76 -4.65
C LEU A 117 -0.76 25.65 -3.72
N GLY A 118 -0.82 25.34 -2.41
CA GLY A 118 -1.51 26.15 -1.40
C GLY A 118 -2.88 25.61 -0.98
N SER A 119 -3.48 26.26 0.02
CA SER A 119 -4.74 25.82 0.65
C SER A 119 -5.95 25.84 -0.29
N GLU A 120 -5.97 26.72 -1.29
CA GLU A 120 -7.03 26.78 -2.32
C GLU A 120 -7.07 25.50 -3.18
N ALA A 121 -5.92 24.91 -3.47
CA ALA A 121 -5.84 23.66 -4.26
C ALA A 121 -6.33 22.45 -3.45
N VAL A 122 -6.14 22.45 -2.12
CA VAL A 122 -6.61 21.38 -1.21
C VAL A 122 -8.13 21.43 -0.99
N LEU A 123 -8.73 22.62 -1.09
CA LEU A 123 -10.17 22.80 -1.02
C LEU A 123 -10.89 22.49 -2.35
N SER A 124 -10.14 22.29 -3.44
CA SER A 124 -10.73 21.96 -4.73
C SER A 124 -11.36 20.56 -4.76
N ASP A 125 -12.45 20.40 -5.50
CA ASP A 125 -13.07 19.09 -5.74
C ASP A 125 -12.10 18.07 -6.36
N THR A 126 -11.07 18.57 -7.05
CA THR A 126 -10.02 17.73 -7.65
C THR A 126 -9.17 17.06 -6.58
N PHE A 127 -8.79 17.78 -5.52
CA PHE A 127 -8.05 17.20 -4.40
C PHE A 127 -8.89 16.15 -3.67
N LYS A 128 -10.17 16.47 -3.38
CA LYS A 128 -11.08 15.53 -2.72
C LYS A 128 -11.21 14.23 -3.50
N ASN A 129 -11.36 14.32 -4.82
CA ASN A 129 -11.46 13.15 -5.69
C ASN A 129 -10.17 12.32 -5.70
N ILE A 130 -9.01 12.97 -5.74
CA ILE A 130 -7.71 12.27 -5.69
C ILE A 130 -7.47 11.63 -4.33
N HIS A 131 -7.83 12.31 -3.25
CA HIS A 131 -7.69 11.79 -1.89
C HIS A 131 -8.56 10.56 -1.69
N VAL A 132 -9.85 10.63 -2.04
CA VAL A 132 -10.78 9.50 -1.95
C VAL A 132 -10.35 8.35 -2.86
N ALA A 133 -9.89 8.64 -4.08
CA ALA A 133 -9.36 7.63 -4.99
C ALA A 133 -8.12 6.93 -4.41
N SER A 134 -7.21 7.67 -3.78
CA SER A 134 -6.03 7.12 -3.13
C SER A 134 -6.38 6.23 -1.94
N GLU A 135 -7.39 6.61 -1.14
CA GLU A 135 -7.86 5.82 -0.01
C GLU A 135 -8.51 4.50 -0.48
N LEU A 136 -9.30 4.58 -1.56
CA LEU A 136 -9.91 3.39 -2.17
C LEU A 136 -8.85 2.45 -2.72
N ASP A 137 -7.86 2.97 -3.47
CA ASP A 137 -6.77 2.18 -4.02
C ASP A 137 -5.93 1.52 -2.90
N PHE A 138 -5.71 2.23 -1.80
CA PHE A 138 -5.04 1.68 -0.62
C PHE A 138 -5.79 0.50 0.00
N LYS A 139 -7.13 0.56 0.06
CA LYS A 139 -7.98 -0.56 0.52
C LYS A 139 -7.95 -1.73 -0.47
N ILE A 140 -7.99 -1.46 -1.77
CA ILE A 140 -7.87 -2.48 -2.82
C ILE A 140 -6.53 -3.19 -2.73
N MET A 141 -5.44 -2.44 -2.54
CA MET A 141 -4.10 -2.98 -2.34
C MET A 141 -4.04 -3.90 -1.12
N ALA A 142 -4.62 -3.48 0.02
CA ALA A 142 -4.67 -4.29 1.23
C ALA A 142 -5.43 -5.61 1.01
N LEU A 143 -6.58 -5.55 0.33
CA LEU A 143 -7.40 -6.72 0.03
C LEU A 143 -6.68 -7.67 -0.94
N ALA A 144 -6.02 -7.15 -1.98
CA ALA A 144 -5.23 -7.93 -2.91
C ALA A 144 -4.07 -8.65 -2.20
N LEU A 145 -3.36 -7.98 -1.29
CA LEU A 145 -2.32 -8.58 -0.45
C LEU A 145 -2.87 -9.73 0.41
N LEU A 146 -4.02 -9.53 1.04
CA LEU A 146 -4.64 -10.54 1.90
C LEU A 146 -5.06 -11.77 1.10
N VAL A 147 -5.70 -11.58 -0.06
CA VAL A 147 -6.09 -12.70 -0.94
C VAL A 147 -4.86 -13.46 -1.42
N LEU A 148 -3.83 -12.74 -1.84
CA LEU A 148 -2.58 -13.32 -2.33
C LEU A 148 -1.84 -14.09 -1.23
N PHE A 149 -1.82 -13.57 0.01
CA PHE A 149 -1.28 -14.25 1.17
C PHE A 149 -2.03 -15.56 1.49
N ILE A 150 -3.36 -15.50 1.59
CA ILE A 150 -4.19 -16.68 1.91
C ILE A 150 -4.05 -17.75 0.83
N ARG A 151 -4.15 -17.37 -0.45
CA ARG A 151 -4.07 -18.32 -1.56
C ARG A 151 -2.72 -19.02 -1.61
N ARG A 152 -1.63 -18.28 -1.38
CA ARG A 152 -0.29 -18.88 -1.35
C ARG A 152 -0.09 -19.80 -0.15
N LEU A 153 -0.64 -19.45 1.01
CA LEU A 153 -0.64 -20.32 2.20
C LEU A 153 -1.40 -21.63 1.94
N MET A 154 -2.55 -21.57 1.27
CA MET A 154 -3.32 -22.76 0.89
C MET A 154 -2.54 -23.67 -0.06
N LEU A 155 -1.90 -23.12 -1.09
CA LEU A 155 -1.08 -23.91 -2.02
C LEU A 155 0.12 -24.57 -1.36
N LEU A 156 0.74 -23.92 -0.36
CA LEU A 156 1.82 -24.53 0.43
C LEU A 156 1.33 -25.68 1.32
N ARG A 157 0.08 -25.65 1.77
CA ARG A 157 -0.50 -26.72 2.60
C ARG A 157 -0.88 -27.97 1.78
N VAL A 158 -1.35 -27.78 0.54
CA VAL A 158 -1.88 -28.86 -0.30
C VAL A 158 -0.79 -29.60 -1.08
N SER A 159 0.44 -29.08 -1.09
CA SER A 159 1.49 -29.43 -2.04
C SER A 159 2.75 -29.88 -1.34
#